data_AF-A0A436B4Q7-F1
#
_entry.id   AF-A0A436B4Q7-F1
#
_cell.length_a   1.000
_cell.length_b   1.000
_cell.length_c   1.000
_cell.angle_alpha   90.00
_cell.angle_beta   90.00
_cell.angle_gamma   90.00
#
_symmetry.space_group_name_H-M   'P 1'
#
loop_
_entity.id
_entity.type
_entity.pdbx_description
1 polymer ?
#
loop_
_entity_poly.entity_id
_entity_poly.type
_entity_poly.pdbx_seq_one_letter_code
_entity_poly.pdbx_strand_id
1 'polypeptide(L)' 'MTAIAVEAGSEARRTALILAASQAIIGSAAPIAISVGALAGQYLLGPDKSLATAPITGFNIGVALGALPAAAII' A
#
# COMPACT_ATOMS: atom_id res chain seq x y z
N MET A 1 -0.52 -39.19 -13.69
CA MET A 1 -1.24 -38.37 -12.69
C MET A 1 -0.29 -37.63 -11.74
N THR A 2 0.74 -38.28 -11.19
CA THR A 2 1.76 -37.67 -10.31
C THR A 2 2.61 -36.57 -10.96
N ALA A 3 3.02 -36.72 -12.23
CA ALA A 3 3.80 -35.69 -12.94
C ALA A 3 3.04 -34.36 -13.11
N ILE A 4 1.74 -34.44 -13.40
CA ILE A 4 0.84 -33.28 -13.57
C ILE A 4 0.69 -32.51 -12.25
N ALA A 5 0.62 -33.23 -11.12
CA ALA A 5 0.52 -32.61 -9.80
C ALA A 5 1.81 -31.87 -9.39
N VAL A 6 2.98 -32.39 -9.80
CA VAL A 6 4.28 -31.73 -9.55
C VAL A 6 4.41 -30.44 -10.37
N GLU A 7 4.01 -30.47 -11.63
CA GLU A 7 4.04 -29.29 -12.52
C GLU A 7 3.10 -28.18 -12.00
N ALA A 8 1.87 -28.53 -11.65
CA ALA A 8 0.91 -27.61 -11.04
C ALA A 8 1.43 -26.98 -9.73
N GLY A 9 2.13 -27.77 -8.90
CA GLY A 9 2.76 -27.26 -7.67
C GLY A 9 3.88 -26.25 -7.94
N SER A 10 4.68 -26.48 -8.98
CA SER A 10 5.75 -25.56 -9.41
C SER A 10 5.17 -24.24 -9.91
N GLU A 11 4.14 -24.29 -10.76
CA GLU A 11 3.45 -23.09 -11.26
C GLU A 11 2.77 -22.32 -10.13
N ALA A 12 2.05 -23.00 -9.23
CA ALA A 12 1.41 -22.37 -8.08
C ALA A 12 2.44 -21.64 -7.20
N ARG A 13 3.61 -22.24 -6.95
CA ARG A 13 4.69 -21.62 -6.18
C ARG A 13 5.24 -20.38 -6.87
N ARG A 14 5.43 -20.43 -8.20
CA ARG A 14 5.89 -19.28 -8.97
C ARG A 14 4.88 -18.14 -8.92
N THR A 15 3.60 -18.42 -9.12
CA THR A 15 2.52 -17.43 -9.04
C THR A 15 2.43 -16.80 -7.65
N ALA A 16 2.51 -17.62 -6.59
CA ALA A 16 2.50 -17.12 -5.22
C ALA A 16 3.67 -16.18 -4.94
N LEU A 17 4.88 -16.48 -5.42
CA LEU A 17 6.05 -15.61 -5.26
C LEU A 17 5.88 -14.29 -6.01
N ILE A 18 5.34 -14.32 -7.24
CA ILE A 18 5.06 -13.10 -8.02
C ILE A 18 4.04 -12.23 -7.27
N LEU A 19 2.91 -12.82 -6.85
CA LEU A 19 1.89 -12.09 -6.10
C LEU A 19 2.43 -11.53 -4.79
N ALA A 20 3.23 -12.30 -4.05
CA ALA A 20 3.85 -11.84 -2.81
C ALA A 20 4.80 -10.67 -3.06
N ALA A 21 5.64 -10.73 -4.10
CA ALA A 21 6.54 -9.64 -4.46
C ALA A 21 5.76 -8.38 -4.89
N SER A 22 4.73 -8.54 -5.72
CA SER A 22 3.85 -7.44 -6.12
C SER A 22 3.16 -6.80 -4.91
N GLN A 23 2.65 -7.61 -3.98
CA GLN A 23 2.02 -7.10 -2.76
C GLN A 23 3.02 -6.50 -1.78
N ALA A 24 4.26 -6.94 -1.73
CA ALA A 24 5.29 -6.28 -0.95
C ALA A 24 5.55 -4.86 -1.49
N ILE A 25 5.63 -4.71 -2.82
CA ILE A 25 5.83 -3.41 -3.46
C ILE A 25 4.63 -2.50 -3.20
N ILE A 26 3.42 -2.93 -3.58
CA ILE A 26 2.20 -2.11 -3.46
C ILE A 26 1.85 -1.87 -1.98
N GLY A 27 1.97 -2.90 -1.14
CA GLY A 27 1.70 -2.83 0.29
C GLY A 27 2.66 -1.93 1.07
N SER A 28 3.88 -1.70 0.55
CA SER A 28 4.84 -0.77 1.17
C SER A 28 4.48 0.71 0.96
N ALA A 29 3.65 1.05 -0.02
CA ALA A 29 3.37 2.44 -0.39
C ALA A 29 2.76 3.25 0.77
N ALA A 30 1.78 2.68 1.48
CA ALA A 30 1.14 3.34 2.62
C ALA A 30 2.12 3.65 3.77
N PRO A 31 2.87 2.68 4.33
CA PRO A 31 3.83 2.97 5.40
C PRO A 31 4.96 3.92 4.98
N ILE A 32 5.41 3.87 3.72
CA ILE A 32 6.38 4.83 3.18
C ILE A 32 5.77 6.25 3.18
N ALA A 33 4.58 6.42 2.61
CA ALA A 33 3.92 7.72 2.52
C ALA A 33 3.63 8.32 3.90
N ILE A 34 3.22 7.50 4.87
CA ILE A 34 2.98 7.94 6.24
C ILE A 34 4.29 8.38 6.91
N SER A 35 5.36 7.59 6.77
CA SER A 35 6.66 7.90 7.39
C SER A 35 7.25 9.20 6.84
N VAL A 36 7.29 9.33 5.51
CA VAL A 36 7.82 10.53 4.85
C VAL A 36 6.89 11.73 5.05
N GLY A 37 5.58 11.54 4.98
CA GLY A 37 4.58 12.58 5.19
C GLY A 37 4.62 13.19 6.59
N ALA A 38 4.89 12.39 7.62
CA ALA A 38 5.08 12.87 8.99
C ALA A 38 6.31 13.80 9.09
N LEU A 39 7.44 13.38 8.50
CA LEU A 39 8.66 14.19 8.45
C LEU A 39 8.41 15.48 7.66
N ALA A 40 7.78 15.38 6.48
CA ALA A 40 7.43 16.54 5.67
C ALA A 40 6.56 17.54 6.44
N GLY A 41 5.53 17.07 7.14
CA GLY A 41 4.69 17.92 7.97
C GLY A 41 5.42 18.55 9.17
N GLN A 42 6.39 17.86 9.76
CA GLN A 42 7.24 18.45 10.81
C GLN A 42 8.25 19.48 10.28
N TYR A 43 8.83 19.24 9.10
CA TYR A 43 9.91 20.07 8.55
C TYR A 43 9.41 21.26 7.72
N LEU A 44 8.26 21.16 7.04
CA LEU A 44 7.73 22.25 6.22
C LEU A 44 6.93 23.28 7.02
N LEU A 45 6.35 22.88 8.16
CA LEU A 45 5.62 23.77 9.05
C LEU A 45 6.60 24.35 10.07
N GLY A 46 6.78 25.67 10.01
CA GLY A 46 7.78 26.41 10.79
C GLY A 46 7.46 26.45 12.31
N PRO A 47 7.25 27.64 12.91
CA PRO A 47 6.95 27.74 14.34
C PRO A 47 5.61 27.09 14.71
N ASP A 48 4.61 27.22 13.83
CA ASP A 48 3.28 26.66 14.04
C ASP A 48 3.18 25.26 13.41
N LYS A 49 3.07 24.25 14.27
CA LYS A 49 2.99 22.82 13.89
C LYS A 49 1.57 22.26 13.91
N SER A 50 0.55 23.12 13.98
CA SER A 50 -0.85 22.69 14.08
C SER A 50 -1.31 21.80 12.91
N LEU A 51 -0.64 21.90 11.75
CA LEU A 51 -0.94 21.12 10.54
C LEU A 51 0.09 20.02 10.24
N ALA A 52 0.93 19.62 11.21
CA ALA A 52 2.01 18.65 10.95
C ALA A 52 1.51 17.28 10.46
N THR A 53 0.26 16.93 10.71
CA THR A 53 -0.37 15.69 10.22
C THR A 53 -1.22 15.89 8.97
N ALA A 54 -1.25 17.10 8.39
CA ALA A 54 -2.03 17.39 7.18
C ALA A 54 -1.68 16.46 6.00
N PRO A 55 -0.40 16.11 5.74
CA PRO A 55 -0.06 15.14 4.69
C PRO A 55 -0.68 13.75 4.93
N ILE A 56 -0.66 13.28 6.19
CA ILE A 56 -1.21 11.96 6.58
C ILE A 56 -2.74 11.97 6.51
N THR A 57 -3.35 13.11 6.86
CA THR A 57 -4.79 13.32 6.75
C THR A 57 -5.21 13.29 5.27
N GLY A 58 -4.48 13.99 4.40
CA GLY A 58 -4.69 13.97 2.95
C GLY A 58 -4.56 12.56 2.36
N PHE A 59 -3.57 11.78 2.80
CA PHE A 59 -3.43 10.37 2.40
C PHE A 59 -4.68 9.55 2.75
N ASN A 60 -5.17 9.62 3.99
CA ASN A 60 -6.36 8.87 4.41
C ASN A 60 -7.63 9.33 3.67
N ILE A 61 -7.79 10.63 3.42
CA ILE A 61 -8.89 11.14 2.60
C ILE A 61 -8.82 10.59 1.18
N GLY A 62 -7.63 10.63 0.55
CA GLY A 62 -7.43 10.06 -0.78
C GLY A 62 -7.74 8.56 -0.83
N VAL A 63 -7.33 7.79 0.19
CA VAL A 63 -7.68 6.37 0.33
C VAL A 63 -9.18 6.20 0.43
N ALA A 64 -9.88 6.97 1.28
CA ALA A 64 -11.33 6.89 1.40
C ALA A 64 -12.03 7.20 0.06
N LEU A 65 -11.58 8.24 -0.64
CA LEU A 65 -12.13 8.64 -1.95
C LEU A 65 -11.90 7.58 -3.04
N GLY A 66 -10.81 6.80 -2.97
CA GLY A 66 -10.58 5.69 -3.89
C GLY A 66 -11.29 4.40 -3.48
N ALA A 67 -11.26 4.07 -2.20
CA ALA A 67 -11.75 2.80 -1.67
C ALA A 67 -13.28 2.75 -1.59
N LEU A 68 -13.96 3.85 -1.22
CA LEU A 68 -15.42 3.85 -1.10
C LEU A 68 -16.14 3.62 -2.45
N PRO A 69 -15.79 4.29 -3.55
CA PRO A 69 -16.40 4.01 -4.84
C PRO A 69 -16.01 2.64 -5.38
N ALA A 70 -14.76 2.20 -5.16
CA ALA A 70 -14.33 0.85 -5.54
C ALA A 70 -15.19 -0.18 -4.82
N ALA A 71 -15.39 -0.06 -3.50
CA ALA A 71 -16.25 -0.95 -2.72
C ALA A 71 -17.73 -0.91 -3.16
N ALA A 72 -18.20 0.18 -3.79
CA ALA A 72 -19.57 0.27 -4.27
C ALA A 72 -19.82 -0.50 -5.58
N ILE A 73 -18.77 -0.92 -6.30
CA ILE A 73 -18.89 -1.57 -7.62
C ILE A 73 -18.46 -3.05 -7.63
N ILE A 74 -17.98 -3.59 -6.50
CA ILE A 74 -17.67 -5.01 -6.27
C ILE A 74 -18.69 -5.61 -5.33
#